data_AF-A0A542DVS1-F1
#
_entry.id   AF-A0A542DVS1-F1
#
_cell.length_a   1.000
_cell.length_b   1.000
_cell.length_c   1.000
_cell.angle_alpha   90.00
_cell.angle_beta   90.00
_cell.angle_gamma   90.00
#
_symmetry.space_group_name_H-M   'P 1'
#
loop_
_entity.id
_entity.type
_entity.pdbx_description
1 polymer ?
#
loop_
_entity_poly.entity_id
_entity_poly.type
_entity_poly.pdbx_seq_one_letter_code
_entity_poly.pdbx_strand_id
1 'polypeptide(L)'
;MALKRHRVDTAAFRSGPTGPGVETVDVTVEPDTTRDGVVLRARTPDGESWHDVAPELLEQGLAAIFTRQSQLERTAARFGLSTEDLLAALARSAVDLADPSGGLPAAEREALRRAGISLDGSPQDPSGAGQVALGLARGRRLRDEALTVAQAATALAVTPGRVRQLVSTGAVVTLPGGESGHLLPAWQIVDGRLLPGLESVATAAAGLHPLTLAGFMTRPDADLVADGEAVSPVDWLLTGGDPDVVAQLVVGLRVAA
;
A
#
# COMPACT_ATOMS: atom_id res chain seq x y z
N MET A 1 39.49 13.91 5.07
CA MET A 1 38.16 13.33 4.80
C MET A 1 38.37 11.99 4.09
N ALA A 2 38.17 10.88 4.78
CA ALA A 2 38.47 9.54 4.27
C ALA A 2 37.29 9.01 3.44
N LEU A 3 37.53 8.67 2.17
CA LEU A 3 36.57 7.92 1.36
C LEU A 3 36.41 6.52 1.97
N LYS A 4 35.23 6.24 2.50
CA LYS A 4 34.84 4.92 3.00
C LYS A 4 34.72 3.99 1.79
N ARG A 5 35.74 3.16 1.53
CA ARG A 5 35.67 2.07 0.54
C ARG A 5 34.68 1.02 1.04
N HIS A 6 33.48 1.01 0.48
CA HIS A 6 32.55 -0.11 0.66
C HIS A 6 33.00 -1.26 -0.26
N ARG A 7 33.47 -2.35 0.35
CA ARG A 7 33.69 -3.63 -0.34
C ARG A 7 32.32 -4.25 -0.57
N VAL A 8 31.81 -4.12 -1.79
CA VAL A 8 30.57 -4.80 -2.19
C VAL A 8 30.94 -6.23 -2.54
N ASP A 9 30.37 -7.18 -1.81
CA ASP A 9 30.50 -8.61 -2.09
C ASP A 9 29.69 -8.93 -3.35
N THR A 10 30.38 -9.08 -4.48
CA THR A 10 29.76 -9.27 -5.81
C THR A 10 29.09 -10.62 -5.97
N ALA A 11 29.25 -11.55 -5.01
CA ALA A 11 28.57 -12.84 -5.02
C ALA A 11 27.07 -12.75 -4.67
N ALA A 12 26.59 -11.61 -4.15
CA ALA A 12 25.25 -11.46 -3.60
C ALA A 12 24.21 -10.85 -4.55
N PHE A 13 24.59 -10.36 -5.74
CA PHE A 13 23.66 -9.71 -6.68
C PHE A 13 22.97 -10.72 -7.62
N ARG A 14 22.26 -11.70 -7.04
CA ARG A 14 21.25 -12.47 -7.78
C ARG A 14 19.90 -11.80 -7.57
N SER A 15 19.53 -10.86 -8.42
CA SER A 15 18.23 -10.18 -8.31
C SER A 15 17.55 -10.01 -9.65
N GLY A 16 16.48 -10.78 -9.86
CA GLY A 16 15.53 -10.61 -10.95
C GLY A 16 14.20 -11.29 -10.62
N PRO A 17 13.04 -10.71 -10.99
CA PRO A 17 11.74 -11.35 -10.80
C PRO A 17 11.63 -12.58 -11.70
N THR A 18 11.22 -13.71 -11.12
CA THR A 18 10.94 -14.95 -11.85
C THR A 18 9.51 -14.93 -12.39
N GLY A 19 9.34 -14.59 -13.66
CA GLY A 19 8.09 -14.73 -14.41
C GLY A 19 8.33 -15.43 -15.76
N PRO A 20 7.30 -15.97 -16.43
CA PRO A 20 7.48 -16.63 -17.72
C PRO A 20 8.06 -15.65 -18.75
N GLY A 21 9.25 -15.94 -19.24
CA GLY A 21 9.99 -15.12 -20.21
C GLY A 21 11.08 -14.20 -19.62
N VAL A 22 11.35 -14.25 -18.30
CA VAL A 22 12.48 -13.53 -17.69
C VAL A 22 13.65 -14.48 -17.50
N GLU A 23 14.70 -14.30 -18.29
CA GLU A 23 15.95 -15.03 -18.16
C GLU A 23 16.80 -14.36 -17.06
N THR A 24 17.07 -15.07 -15.96
CA THR A 24 17.93 -14.57 -14.88
C THR A 24 19.38 -14.62 -15.34
N VAL A 25 19.99 -13.46 -15.53
CA VAL A 25 21.38 -13.33 -15.99
C VAL A 25 22.29 -12.97 -14.82
N ASP A 26 23.37 -13.72 -14.63
CA ASP A 26 24.41 -13.38 -13.67
C ASP A 26 25.18 -12.16 -14.18
N VAL A 27 25.29 -11.12 -13.35
CA VAL A 27 26.01 -9.88 -13.67
C VAL A 27 27.11 -9.59 -12.66
N THR A 28 28.24 -9.06 -13.12
CA THR A 28 29.32 -8.53 -12.28
C THR A 28 29.61 -7.08 -12.63
N VAL A 29 30.03 -6.32 -11.63
CA VAL A 29 30.41 -4.91 -11.78
C VAL A 29 31.87 -4.78 -11.41
N GLU A 30 32.69 -4.40 -12.37
CA GLU A 30 34.14 -4.24 -12.19
C GLU A 30 34.52 -2.77 -12.38
N PRO A 31 35.47 -2.23 -11.60
CA PRO A 31 35.99 -0.89 -11.85
C PRO A 31 36.68 -0.86 -13.23
N ASP A 32 36.29 0.09 -14.06
CA ASP A 32 36.98 0.37 -15.31
C ASP A 32 38.31 1.05 -14.94
N THR A 33 39.45 0.43 -15.29
CA THR A 33 40.76 1.01 -15.00
C THR A 33 41.21 1.99 -16.07
N THR A 34 40.48 2.08 -17.17
CA THR A 34 40.76 2.95 -18.33
C THR A 34 39.85 4.17 -18.41
N ARG A 35 38.67 4.11 -17.79
CA ARG A 35 37.72 5.23 -17.63
C ARG A 35 37.41 5.37 -16.15
N ASP A 36 37.21 6.59 -15.65
CA ASP A 36 36.78 6.81 -14.26
C ASP A 36 35.32 6.34 -14.08
N GLY A 37 35.12 5.03 -13.96
CA GLY A 37 33.81 4.39 -14.06
C GLY A 37 33.80 2.90 -13.73
N VAL A 38 32.71 2.24 -14.11
CA VAL A 38 32.49 0.80 -13.89
C VAL A 38 32.07 0.12 -15.19
N VAL A 39 32.51 -1.12 -15.40
CA VAL A 39 32.07 -2.00 -16.48
C VAL A 39 31.11 -3.03 -15.90
N LEU A 40 29.90 -3.09 -16.46
CA LEU A 40 28.96 -4.17 -16.18
C LEU A 40 29.24 -5.32 -17.15
N ARG A 41 29.42 -6.53 -16.63
CA ARG A 41 29.55 -7.74 -17.43
C ARG A 41 28.42 -8.70 -17.12
N ALA A 42 27.87 -9.32 -18.14
CA ALA A 42 26.81 -10.30 -18.03
C ALA A 42 27.32 -11.67 -18.49
N ARG A 43 26.89 -12.72 -17.81
CA ARG A 43 27.23 -14.10 -18.17
C ARG A 43 26.35 -14.56 -19.31
N THR A 44 26.92 -15.20 -20.32
CA THR A 44 26.17 -15.77 -21.43
C THR A 44 25.16 -16.83 -20.96
N PRO A 45 24.07 -17.05 -21.71
CA PRO A 45 23.06 -18.06 -21.39
C PRO A 45 23.60 -19.49 -21.24
N ASP A 46 24.69 -19.80 -21.96
CA ASP A 46 25.42 -21.08 -21.86
C ASP A 46 26.24 -21.22 -20.55
N GLY A 47 26.40 -20.14 -19.79
CA GLY A 47 27.13 -20.09 -18.53
C GLY A 47 28.66 -20.09 -18.65
N GLU A 48 29.21 -20.13 -19.86
CA GLU A 48 30.64 -20.36 -20.09
C GLU A 48 31.47 -19.08 -20.23
N SER A 49 30.84 -17.94 -20.57
CA SER A 49 31.57 -16.71 -20.87
C SER A 49 30.92 -15.45 -20.28
N TRP A 50 31.73 -14.40 -20.11
CA TRP A 50 31.29 -13.09 -19.66
C TRP A 50 31.48 -12.09 -20.80
N HIS A 51 30.46 -11.28 -21.08
CA HIS A 51 30.53 -10.21 -22.06
C HIS A 51 30.25 -8.85 -21.42
N ASP A 52 30.98 -7.85 -21.88
CA ASP A 52 30.73 -6.46 -21.52
C ASP A 52 29.33 -6.08 -22.01
N VAL A 53 28.54 -5.46 -21.14
CA VAL A 53 27.21 -4.98 -21.49
C VAL A 53 27.38 -3.67 -22.25
N ALA A 54 26.76 -3.59 -23.44
CA ALA A 54 26.82 -2.39 -24.25
C ALA A 54 26.33 -1.18 -23.44
N PRO A 55 27.03 -0.02 -23.50
CA PRO A 55 26.64 1.18 -22.76
C PRO A 55 25.18 1.59 -22.98
N GLU A 56 24.66 1.43 -24.19
CA GLU A 56 23.28 1.77 -24.54
C GLU A 56 22.28 0.86 -23.82
N LEU A 57 22.59 -0.42 -23.67
CA LEU A 57 21.77 -1.37 -22.89
C LEU A 57 21.84 -1.07 -21.40
N LEU A 58 23.01 -0.65 -20.90
CA LEU A 58 23.19 -0.22 -19.53
C LEU A 58 22.37 1.04 -19.23
N GLU A 59 22.41 2.04 -20.11
CA GLU A 59 21.61 3.27 -20.00
C GLU A 59 20.11 2.97 -20.02
N GLN A 60 19.64 2.11 -20.93
CA GLN A 60 18.25 1.68 -20.99
C GLN A 60 17.82 0.94 -19.73
N GLY A 61 18.65 0.04 -19.21
CA GLY A 61 18.40 -0.70 -17.98
C GLY A 61 18.33 0.22 -16.75
N LEU A 62 19.29 1.14 -16.61
CA LEU A 62 19.31 2.13 -15.54
C LEU A 62 18.08 3.06 -15.63
N ALA A 63 17.73 3.55 -16.81
CA ALA A 63 16.53 4.36 -17.02
C ALA A 63 15.26 3.60 -16.61
N ALA A 64 15.16 2.31 -16.93
CA ALA A 64 14.03 1.47 -16.50
C ALA A 64 14.00 1.27 -14.97
N ILE A 65 15.16 1.07 -14.32
CA ILE A 65 15.27 0.95 -12.86
C ILE A 65 14.85 2.24 -12.19
N PHE A 66 15.38 3.39 -12.62
CA PHE A 66 15.01 4.69 -12.07
C PHE A 66 13.53 5.00 -12.29
N THR A 67 12.98 4.69 -13.47
CA THR A 67 11.56 4.85 -13.75
C THR A 67 10.71 4.03 -12.79
N ARG A 68 11.05 2.76 -12.56
CA ARG A 68 10.34 1.89 -11.60
C ARG A 68 10.48 2.40 -10.16
N GLN A 69 11.68 2.83 -9.76
CA GLN A 69 11.89 3.40 -8.42
C GLN A 69 11.04 4.65 -8.23
N SER A 70 11.05 5.59 -9.18
CA SER A 70 10.22 6.79 -9.11
C SER A 70 8.73 6.48 -9.16
N GLN A 71 8.31 5.42 -9.86
CA GLN A 71 6.92 4.95 -9.84
C GLN A 71 6.54 4.40 -8.47
N LEU A 72 7.41 3.62 -7.84
CA LEU A 72 7.21 3.06 -6.51
C LEU A 72 7.11 4.17 -5.45
N GLU A 73 8.00 5.16 -5.53
CA GLU A 73 8.00 6.34 -4.65
C GLU A 73 6.72 7.17 -4.84
N ARG A 74 6.32 7.47 -6.08
CA ARG A 74 5.06 8.20 -6.35
C ARG A 74 3.84 7.42 -5.88
N THR A 75 3.85 6.10 -6.03
CA THR A 75 2.79 5.22 -5.55
C THR A 75 2.72 5.26 -4.03
N ALA A 76 3.85 5.08 -3.34
CA ALA A 76 3.91 5.17 -1.88
C ALA A 76 3.40 6.54 -1.38
N ALA A 77 3.86 7.63 -1.99
CA ALA A 77 3.48 9.00 -1.66
C ALA A 77 1.98 9.28 -1.87
N ARG A 78 1.40 8.85 -3.00
CA ARG A 78 -0.05 8.97 -3.28
C ARG A 78 -0.91 8.34 -2.16
N PHE A 79 -0.32 7.39 -1.45
CA PHE A 79 -1.01 6.61 -0.44
C PHE A 79 -0.54 6.85 0.99
N GLY A 80 0.27 7.89 1.22
CA GLY A 80 0.74 8.28 2.55
C GLY A 80 1.67 7.24 3.21
N LEU A 81 2.32 6.40 2.40
CA LEU A 81 3.25 5.38 2.88
C LEU A 81 4.68 5.74 2.50
N SER A 82 5.65 5.26 3.29
CA SER A 82 7.04 5.20 2.85
C SER A 82 7.20 4.08 1.80
N THR A 83 8.20 4.20 0.93
CA THR A 83 8.56 3.16 -0.04
C THR A 83 8.88 1.83 0.66
N GLU A 84 9.54 1.89 1.82
CA GLU A 84 9.90 0.73 2.63
C GLU A 84 8.65 0.04 3.21
N ASP A 85 7.70 0.80 3.75
CA ASP A 85 6.44 0.28 4.27
C ASP A 85 5.60 -0.38 3.18
N LEU A 86 5.60 0.21 1.97
CA LEU A 86 4.94 -0.35 0.80
C LEU A 86 5.56 -1.71 0.42
N LEU A 87 6.88 -1.77 0.27
CA LEU A 87 7.59 -3.01 -0.05
C LEU A 87 7.41 -4.08 1.04
N ALA A 88 7.47 -3.69 2.30
CA ALA A 88 7.30 -4.60 3.42
C ALA A 88 5.86 -5.16 3.47
N ALA A 89 4.86 -4.34 3.15
CA ALA A 89 3.47 -4.77 3.05
C ALA A 89 3.24 -5.71 1.86
N LEU A 90 3.85 -5.42 0.72
CA LEU A 90 3.80 -6.27 -0.48
C LEU A 90 4.51 -7.61 -0.28
N ALA A 91 5.71 -7.62 0.32
CA ALA A 91 6.46 -8.85 0.60
C ALA A 91 5.74 -9.77 1.60
N ARG A 92 4.94 -9.19 2.50
CA ARG A 92 4.07 -9.95 3.41
C ARG A 92 2.76 -10.36 2.73
N SER A 93 2.35 -9.71 1.66
CA SER A 93 1.18 -10.12 0.88
C SER A 93 1.56 -11.37 0.08
N ALA A 94 0.74 -12.41 0.12
CA ALA A 94 0.94 -13.62 -0.69
C ALA A 94 0.62 -13.39 -2.18
N VAL A 95 0.70 -12.13 -2.63
CA VAL A 95 0.30 -11.72 -3.97
C VAL A 95 1.53 -11.80 -4.85
N ASP A 96 1.44 -12.63 -5.89
CA ASP A 96 2.45 -12.64 -6.94
C ASP A 96 2.35 -11.33 -7.71
N LEU A 97 3.31 -10.44 -7.50
CA LEU A 97 3.38 -9.15 -8.20
C LEU A 97 3.64 -9.31 -9.71
N ALA A 98 4.08 -10.51 -10.14
CA ALA A 98 4.21 -10.84 -11.56
C ALA A 98 2.87 -11.32 -12.16
N ASP A 99 1.85 -11.61 -11.34
CA ASP A 99 0.53 -12.01 -11.82
C ASP A 99 -0.38 -10.77 -12.04
N PRO A 100 -0.62 -10.36 -13.30
CA PRO A 100 -1.49 -9.23 -13.63
C PRO A 100 -2.94 -9.40 -13.15
N SER A 101 -3.36 -10.63 -12.82
CA SER A 101 -4.69 -10.88 -12.29
C SER A 101 -4.81 -10.63 -10.78
N GLY A 102 -3.69 -10.46 -10.07
CA GLY A 102 -3.66 -10.34 -8.62
C GLY A 102 -4.33 -11.53 -7.91
N GLY A 103 -4.32 -12.72 -8.54
CA GLY A 103 -4.99 -13.93 -8.06
C GLY A 103 -6.49 -14.02 -8.34
N LEU A 104 -7.10 -13.09 -9.08
CA LEU A 104 -8.53 -13.12 -9.39
C LEU A 104 -8.87 -14.07 -10.56
N PRO A 105 -9.88 -14.96 -10.40
CA PRO A 105 -10.39 -15.79 -11.48
C PRO A 105 -10.84 -14.98 -12.71
N ALA A 106 -10.65 -15.53 -13.91
CA ALA A 106 -10.95 -14.85 -15.17
C ALA A 106 -12.41 -14.36 -15.28
N ALA A 107 -13.37 -15.12 -14.74
CA ALA A 107 -14.78 -14.74 -14.74
C ALA A 107 -15.07 -13.49 -13.90
N GLU A 108 -14.34 -13.31 -12.79
CA GLU A 108 -14.47 -12.16 -11.90
C GLU A 108 -13.86 -10.90 -12.54
N ARG A 109 -12.71 -11.05 -13.20
CA ARG A 109 -12.10 -9.96 -13.97
C ARG A 109 -13.00 -9.46 -15.09
N GLU A 110 -13.66 -10.37 -15.81
CA GLU A 110 -14.59 -9.97 -16.88
C GLU A 110 -15.88 -9.32 -16.34
N ALA A 111 -16.31 -9.68 -15.13
CA ALA A 111 -17.40 -9.00 -14.46
C ALA A 111 -17.04 -7.55 -14.10
N LEU A 112 -15.85 -7.33 -13.55
CA LEU A 112 -15.32 -6.00 -13.22
C LEU A 112 -15.12 -5.15 -14.48
N ARG A 113 -14.58 -5.73 -15.54
CA ARG A 113 -14.37 -5.05 -16.83
C ARG A 113 -15.69 -4.56 -17.44
N ARG A 114 -16.75 -5.39 -17.39
CA ARG A 114 -18.10 -5.00 -17.82
C ARG A 114 -18.72 -3.89 -16.98
N ALA A 115 -18.30 -3.77 -15.71
CA ALA A 115 -18.68 -2.66 -14.83
C ALA A 115 -17.82 -1.39 -15.05
N GLY A 116 -16.90 -1.39 -16.03
CA GLY A 116 -15.99 -0.27 -16.29
C GLY A 116 -14.76 -0.22 -15.38
N ILE A 117 -14.55 -1.25 -14.55
CA ILE A 117 -13.40 -1.37 -13.65
C ILE A 117 -12.32 -2.20 -14.35
N SER A 118 -11.27 -1.53 -14.82
CA SER A 118 -10.10 -2.20 -15.39
C SER A 118 -9.11 -2.55 -14.30
N LEU A 119 -8.86 -3.85 -14.12
CA LEU A 119 -7.70 -4.36 -13.40
C LEU A 119 -6.49 -4.52 -14.32
N ASP A 120 -6.70 -4.36 -15.63
CA ASP A 120 -5.61 -4.16 -16.56
C ASP A 120 -5.09 -2.75 -16.28
N GLY A 121 -3.83 -2.69 -15.92
CA GLY A 121 -3.11 -1.51 -15.51
C GLY A 121 -3.25 -0.22 -16.31
N SER A 122 -2.64 0.86 -15.82
CA SER A 122 -2.41 2.07 -16.63
C SER A 122 -1.07 1.99 -17.38
N PRO A 123 -0.77 2.89 -18.34
CA PRO A 123 0.57 3.01 -18.91
C PRO A 123 1.69 3.22 -17.86
N GLN A 124 1.32 3.65 -16.65
CA GLN A 124 2.21 3.81 -15.50
C GLN A 124 2.16 2.65 -14.49
N ASP A 125 1.28 1.67 -14.65
CA ASP A 125 1.12 0.47 -13.80
C ASP A 125 0.54 -0.68 -14.64
N PRO A 126 1.26 -1.25 -15.64
CA PRO A 126 0.69 -2.02 -16.77
C PRO A 126 0.00 -3.34 -16.40
N SER A 127 0.23 -3.86 -15.19
CA SER A 127 -0.32 -5.14 -14.76
C SER A 127 -1.58 -4.98 -13.92
N GLY A 128 -1.81 -3.83 -13.26
CA GLY A 128 -2.87 -3.60 -12.27
C GLY A 128 -2.89 -4.56 -11.07
N ALA A 129 -2.08 -5.62 -11.09
CA ALA A 129 -1.62 -6.40 -9.96
C ALA A 129 -1.09 -5.52 -8.83
N GLY A 130 -0.43 -4.39 -9.16
CA GLY A 130 0.03 -3.42 -8.18
C GLY A 130 -1.12 -2.86 -7.34
N GLN A 131 -2.24 -2.49 -7.96
CA GLN A 131 -3.43 -1.99 -7.25
C GLN A 131 -4.11 -3.09 -6.43
N VAL A 132 -4.22 -4.31 -6.98
CA VAL A 132 -4.82 -5.46 -6.28
C VAL A 132 -3.97 -5.86 -5.08
N ALA A 133 -2.66 -6.04 -5.27
CA ALA A 133 -1.70 -6.36 -4.22
C ALA A 133 -1.69 -5.30 -3.12
N LEU A 134 -1.76 -4.02 -3.51
CA LEU A 134 -1.82 -2.91 -2.59
C LEU A 134 -3.15 -2.85 -1.82
N GLY A 135 -4.28 -3.12 -2.48
CA GLY A 135 -5.58 -3.24 -1.84
C GLY A 135 -5.59 -4.36 -0.79
N LEU A 136 -5.05 -5.52 -1.14
CA LEU A 136 -4.91 -6.67 -0.24
C LEU A 136 -3.95 -6.36 0.92
N ALA A 137 -2.82 -5.71 0.64
CA ALA A 137 -1.85 -5.30 1.66
C ALA A 137 -2.47 -4.30 2.66
N ARG A 138 -3.28 -3.34 2.18
CA ARG A 138 -4.03 -2.43 3.05
C ARG A 138 -5.10 -3.15 3.86
N GLY A 139 -5.88 -4.03 3.22
CA GLY A 139 -6.90 -4.81 3.90
C GLY A 139 -6.30 -5.65 5.04
N ARG A 140 -5.12 -6.21 4.80
CA ARG A 140 -4.37 -6.94 5.82
C ARG A 140 -3.84 -6.02 6.92
N ARG A 141 -3.16 -4.93 6.59
CA ARG A 141 -2.67 -3.94 7.58
C ARG A 141 -3.81 -3.43 8.47
N LEU A 142 -4.93 -3.05 7.86
CA LEU A 142 -6.12 -2.59 8.58
C LEU A 142 -6.62 -3.63 9.58
N ARG A 143 -6.62 -4.91 9.21
CA ARG A 143 -7.01 -6.01 10.10
C ARG A 143 -5.95 -6.28 11.18
N ASP A 144 -4.67 -6.26 10.84
CA ASP A 144 -3.56 -6.51 11.77
C ASP A 144 -3.47 -5.41 12.84
N GLU A 145 -3.81 -4.17 12.48
CA GLU A 145 -3.86 -3.02 13.40
C GLU A 145 -5.21 -2.94 14.16
N ALA A 146 -6.25 -3.66 13.73
CA ALA A 146 -7.55 -3.59 14.37
C ALA A 146 -7.56 -4.25 15.76
N LEU A 147 -8.31 -3.65 16.67
CA LEU A 147 -8.43 -4.06 18.05
C LEU A 147 -9.60 -5.02 18.24
N THR A 148 -9.40 -6.06 19.04
CA THR A 148 -10.52 -6.83 19.60
C THR A 148 -11.36 -5.96 20.55
N VAL A 149 -12.59 -6.37 20.84
CA VAL A 149 -13.45 -5.74 21.86
C VAL A 149 -12.72 -5.58 23.21
N ALA A 150 -11.92 -6.57 23.62
CA ALA A 150 -11.17 -6.51 24.87
C ALA A 150 -10.05 -5.45 24.81
N GLN A 151 -9.27 -5.43 23.72
CA GLN A 151 -8.22 -4.43 23.53
C GLN A 151 -8.78 -3.01 23.42
N ALA A 152 -9.89 -2.83 22.70
CA ALA A 152 -10.58 -1.54 22.61
C ALA A 152 -11.11 -1.07 23.98
N ALA A 153 -11.65 -2.00 24.79
CA ALA A 153 -12.10 -1.68 26.16
C ALA A 153 -10.93 -1.20 27.05
N THR A 154 -9.78 -1.87 26.96
CA THR A 154 -8.56 -1.44 27.64
C THR A 154 -8.09 -0.07 27.14
N ALA A 155 -8.04 0.14 25.83
CA ALA A 155 -7.59 1.41 25.24
C ALA A 155 -8.48 2.59 25.65
N LEU A 156 -9.80 2.39 25.72
CA LEU A 156 -10.77 3.40 26.12
C LEU A 156 -10.97 3.51 27.65
N ALA A 157 -10.31 2.66 28.44
CA ALA A 157 -10.55 2.52 29.89
C ALA A 157 -12.04 2.31 30.26
N VAL A 158 -12.75 1.51 29.47
CA VAL A 158 -14.18 1.15 29.69
C VAL A 158 -14.37 -0.36 29.82
N THR A 159 -15.59 -0.79 30.12
CA THR A 159 -15.92 -2.23 30.16
C THR A 159 -16.08 -2.80 28.74
N PRO A 160 -15.80 -4.10 28.53
CA PRO A 160 -16.11 -4.78 27.26
C PRO A 160 -17.59 -4.69 26.88
N GLY A 161 -18.50 -4.63 27.86
CA GLY A 161 -19.93 -4.43 27.64
C GLY A 161 -20.26 -3.09 26.97
N ARG A 162 -19.57 -2.01 27.38
CA ARG A 162 -19.71 -0.69 26.73
C ARG A 162 -19.25 -0.73 25.27
N VAL A 163 -18.15 -1.41 24.98
CA VAL A 163 -17.68 -1.58 23.59
C VAL A 163 -18.66 -2.39 22.76
N ARG A 164 -19.18 -3.51 23.29
CA ARG A 164 -20.23 -4.28 22.59
C ARG A 164 -21.49 -3.47 22.33
N GLN A 165 -21.87 -2.59 23.26
CA GLN A 165 -22.99 -1.67 23.06
C GLN A 165 -22.73 -0.76 21.86
N LEU A 166 -21.56 -0.10 21.79
CA LEU A 166 -21.17 0.76 20.65
C LEU A 166 -21.21 0.01 19.32
N VAL A 167 -20.74 -1.25 19.31
CA VAL A 167 -20.81 -2.11 18.13
C VAL A 167 -22.27 -2.39 17.75
N SER A 168 -23.11 -2.76 18.72
CA SER A 168 -24.52 -3.10 18.47
C SER A 168 -25.37 -1.92 18.01
N THR A 169 -25.03 -0.69 18.43
CA THR A 169 -25.72 0.53 18.02
C THR A 169 -25.19 1.10 16.72
N GLY A 170 -24.12 0.53 16.14
CA GLY A 170 -23.47 1.08 14.96
C GLY A 170 -22.72 2.39 15.20
N ALA A 171 -22.41 2.72 16.46
CA ALA A 171 -21.67 3.93 16.82
C ALA A 171 -20.16 3.85 16.49
N VAL A 172 -19.69 2.67 16.08
CA VAL A 172 -18.33 2.40 15.62
C VAL A 172 -18.37 1.49 14.39
N VAL A 173 -17.33 1.59 13.58
CA VAL A 173 -17.10 0.75 12.42
C VAL A 173 -16.39 -0.53 12.86
N THR A 174 -16.79 -1.66 12.27
CA THR A 174 -16.19 -2.96 12.58
C THR A 174 -15.81 -3.75 11.34
N LEU A 175 -14.85 -4.65 11.51
CA LEU A 175 -14.48 -5.69 10.56
C LEU A 175 -14.91 -7.06 11.13
N PRO A 176 -15.22 -8.04 10.28
CA PRO A 176 -15.43 -9.42 10.72
C PRO A 176 -14.16 -10.00 11.34
N GLY A 177 -14.27 -10.59 12.53
CA GLY A 177 -13.19 -11.27 13.23
C GLY A 177 -13.54 -12.72 13.56
N GLY A 178 -12.99 -13.68 12.79
CA GLY A 178 -12.98 -15.10 13.12
C GLY A 178 -14.30 -15.68 13.67
N GLU A 179 -14.21 -16.55 14.68
CA GLU A 179 -15.31 -17.40 15.16
C GLU A 179 -16.53 -16.67 15.77
N SER A 180 -16.47 -15.37 16.08
CA SER A 180 -17.66 -14.57 16.50
C SER A 180 -17.32 -13.12 16.91
N GLY A 181 -16.12 -12.63 16.61
CA GLY A 181 -15.64 -11.34 17.08
C GLY A 181 -15.85 -10.21 16.08
N HIS A 182 -16.05 -9.01 16.61
CA HIS A 182 -15.85 -7.78 15.84
C HIS A 182 -14.42 -7.28 16.09
N LEU A 183 -13.74 -6.88 15.04
CA LEU A 183 -12.50 -6.12 15.13
C LEU A 183 -12.81 -4.64 14.88
N LEU A 184 -12.22 -3.76 15.67
CA LEU A 184 -12.39 -2.32 15.59
C LEU A 184 -11.13 -1.72 14.99
N PRO A 185 -11.17 -1.15 13.76
CA PRO A 185 -10.04 -0.42 13.21
C PRO A 185 -9.46 0.61 14.19
N ALA A 186 -8.15 0.58 14.42
CA ALA A 186 -7.49 1.36 15.46
C ALA A 186 -7.59 2.89 15.27
N TRP A 187 -7.70 3.37 14.02
CA TRP A 187 -7.83 4.81 13.73
C TRP A 187 -9.02 5.48 14.42
N GLN A 188 -10.02 4.70 14.85
CA GLN A 188 -11.20 5.21 15.59
C GLN A 188 -10.88 5.63 17.03
N ILE A 189 -9.74 5.19 17.58
CA ILE A 189 -9.34 5.41 18.96
C ILE A 189 -7.99 6.14 18.97
N VAL A 190 -7.99 7.37 19.48
CA VAL A 190 -6.80 8.22 19.57
C VAL A 190 -6.69 8.73 20.99
N ASP A 191 -5.50 8.64 21.59
CA ASP A 191 -5.21 9.06 22.98
C ASP A 191 -6.22 8.53 24.02
N GLY A 192 -6.62 7.27 23.83
CA GLY A 192 -7.55 6.57 24.72
C GLY A 192 -9.01 7.04 24.63
N ARG A 193 -9.38 7.74 23.56
CA ARG A 193 -10.74 8.25 23.31
C ARG A 193 -11.21 7.86 21.92
N LEU A 194 -12.52 7.72 21.74
CA LEU A 194 -13.10 7.64 20.40
C LEU A 194 -13.00 8.99 19.71
N LEU A 195 -12.85 8.96 18.39
CA LEU A 195 -12.88 10.18 17.58
C LEU A 195 -14.17 10.98 17.86
N PRO A 196 -14.07 12.31 18.02
CA PRO A 196 -15.24 13.17 18.13
C PRO A 196 -16.16 12.99 16.92
N GLY A 197 -17.47 12.86 17.16
CA GLY A 197 -18.47 12.73 16.09
C GLY A 197 -18.42 11.43 15.28
N LEU A 198 -17.66 10.41 15.72
CA LEU A 198 -17.52 9.13 15.01
C LEU A 198 -18.85 8.45 14.69
N GLU A 199 -19.87 8.62 15.53
CA GLU A 199 -21.20 8.06 15.29
C GLU A 199 -21.86 8.60 14.01
N SER A 200 -21.68 9.90 13.71
CA SER A 200 -22.18 10.52 12.47
C SER A 200 -21.48 9.91 11.25
N VAL A 201 -20.15 9.77 11.33
CA VAL A 201 -19.33 9.14 10.29
C VAL A 201 -19.69 7.67 10.09
N ALA A 202 -19.85 6.90 11.17
CA ALA A 202 -20.22 5.48 11.12
C ALA A 202 -21.61 5.28 10.50
N THR A 203 -22.56 6.17 10.82
CA THR A 203 -23.90 6.18 10.23
C THR A 203 -23.84 6.49 8.73
N ALA A 204 -23.09 7.52 8.33
CA ALA A 204 -22.90 7.87 6.92
C ALA A 204 -22.22 6.75 6.12
N ALA A 205 -21.29 6.04 6.76
CA ALA A 205 -20.56 4.91 6.19
C ALA A 205 -21.37 3.61 6.11
N ALA A 206 -22.64 3.60 6.52
CA ALA A 206 -23.47 2.40 6.45
C ALA A 206 -23.55 1.88 5.00
N GLY A 207 -23.10 0.64 4.80
CA GLY A 207 -23.02 0.00 3.48
C GLY A 207 -21.74 0.30 2.69
N LEU A 208 -20.86 1.18 3.18
CA LEU A 208 -19.53 1.39 2.60
C LEU A 208 -18.57 0.28 3.06
N HIS A 209 -17.70 -0.17 2.16
CA HIS A 209 -16.69 -1.17 2.52
C HIS A 209 -15.71 -0.58 3.56
N PRO A 210 -15.44 -1.26 4.71
CA PRO A 210 -14.62 -0.69 5.78
C PRO A 210 -13.19 -0.28 5.35
N LEU A 211 -12.63 -0.96 4.35
CA LEU A 211 -11.32 -0.58 3.79
C LEU A 211 -11.36 0.75 3.05
N THR A 212 -12.46 1.02 2.33
CA THR A 212 -12.65 2.30 1.62
C THR A 212 -12.77 3.43 2.63
N LEU A 213 -13.56 3.24 3.68
CA LEU A 213 -13.67 4.21 4.76
C LEU A 213 -12.33 4.45 5.45
N ALA A 214 -11.62 3.38 5.85
CA ALA A 214 -10.34 3.51 6.51
C ALA A 214 -9.32 4.26 5.65
N GLY A 215 -9.28 3.98 4.34
CA GLY A 215 -8.39 4.68 3.41
C GLY A 215 -8.74 6.15 3.18
N PHE A 216 -10.00 6.55 3.39
CA PHE A 216 -10.43 7.95 3.40
C PHE A 216 -10.08 8.62 4.73
N MET A 217 -10.44 7.99 5.85
CA MET A 217 -10.25 8.55 7.20
C MET A 217 -8.79 8.87 7.54
N THR A 218 -7.84 8.13 6.99
CA THR A 218 -6.40 8.26 7.32
C THR A 218 -5.56 8.98 6.26
N ARG A 219 -6.18 9.53 5.20
CA ARG A 219 -5.46 10.25 4.14
C ARG A 219 -5.88 11.72 4.12
N PRO A 220 -4.95 12.66 3.87
CA PRO A 220 -5.31 14.05 3.60
C PRO A 220 -6.34 14.18 2.49
N ASP A 221 -7.36 15.01 2.73
CA ASP A 221 -8.41 15.33 1.78
C ASP A 221 -8.38 16.82 1.43
N ALA A 222 -8.53 17.17 0.15
CA ALA A 222 -8.45 18.55 -0.30
C ALA A 222 -9.61 19.42 0.20
N ASP A 223 -10.73 18.80 0.56
CA ASP A 223 -11.91 19.48 1.09
C ASP A 223 -11.82 19.71 2.61
N LEU A 224 -10.78 19.17 3.27
CA LEU A 224 -10.52 19.33 4.71
C LEU A 224 -9.21 20.09 4.91
N VAL A 225 -9.29 21.39 5.18
CA VAL A 225 -8.12 22.26 5.33
C VAL A 225 -8.03 22.81 6.75
N ALA A 226 -6.92 22.52 7.43
CA ALA A 226 -6.58 23.11 8.73
C ALA A 226 -5.22 23.80 8.64
N ASP A 227 -5.09 25.00 9.21
CA ASP A 227 -3.87 25.81 9.17
C ASP A 227 -3.27 26.02 7.76
N GLY A 228 -4.11 26.00 6.72
CA GLY A 228 -3.71 26.19 5.33
C GLY A 228 -3.22 24.93 4.61
N GLU A 229 -3.23 23.78 5.27
CA GLU A 229 -2.81 22.49 4.70
C GLU A 229 -3.99 21.50 4.67
N ALA A 230 -3.98 20.61 3.67
CA ALA A 230 -4.94 19.52 3.60
C ALA A 230 -4.66 18.50 4.71
N VAL A 231 -5.68 18.14 5.48
CA VAL A 231 -5.57 17.21 6.62
C VAL A 231 -6.46 15.99 6.43
N SER A 232 -6.17 14.92 7.16
CA SER A 232 -7.02 13.74 7.13
C SER A 232 -8.34 13.98 7.87
N PRO A 233 -9.42 13.24 7.56
CA PRO A 233 -10.64 13.29 8.37
C PRO A 233 -10.41 12.99 9.85
N VAL A 234 -9.48 12.08 10.19
CA VAL A 234 -9.08 11.84 11.58
C VAL A 234 -8.54 13.12 12.23
N ASP A 235 -7.57 13.77 11.59
CA ASP A 235 -6.95 14.99 12.11
C ASP A 235 -7.94 16.17 12.19
N TRP A 236 -8.82 16.28 11.19
CA TRP A 236 -9.92 17.24 11.18
C TRP A 236 -10.82 17.08 12.42
N LEU A 237 -11.26 15.86 12.72
CA LEU A 237 -12.10 15.59 13.90
C LEU A 237 -11.36 15.84 15.22
N LEU A 238 -10.08 15.48 15.29
CA LEU A 238 -9.25 15.69 16.48
C LEU A 238 -9.02 17.16 16.80
N THR A 239 -8.91 18.01 15.78
CA THR A 239 -8.73 19.45 15.91
C THR A 239 -10.05 20.20 16.14
N GLY A 240 -11.17 19.47 16.27
CA GLY A 240 -12.49 20.03 16.56
C GLY A 240 -13.26 20.49 15.31
N GLY A 241 -12.84 20.04 14.13
CA GLY A 241 -13.57 20.23 12.88
C GLY A 241 -14.96 19.57 12.92
N ASP A 242 -15.87 20.09 12.10
CA ASP A 242 -17.26 19.64 12.05
C ASP A 242 -17.38 18.19 11.54
N PRO A 243 -17.92 17.24 12.33
CA PRO A 243 -18.12 15.87 11.90
C PRO A 243 -19.10 15.70 10.75
N ASP A 244 -20.04 16.63 10.57
CA ASP A 244 -21.05 16.54 9.50
C ASP A 244 -20.43 16.80 8.12
N VAL A 245 -19.35 17.58 8.04
CA VAL A 245 -18.56 17.75 6.81
C VAL A 245 -17.93 16.41 6.41
N VAL A 246 -17.31 15.71 7.35
CA VAL A 246 -16.73 14.37 7.10
C VAL A 246 -17.82 13.38 6.70
N ALA A 247 -18.97 13.40 7.38
CA ALA A 247 -20.09 12.53 7.05
C ALA A 247 -20.61 12.77 5.62
N GLN A 248 -20.70 14.02 5.16
CA GLN A 248 -21.09 14.35 3.79
C GLN A 248 -20.09 13.82 2.75
N LEU A 249 -18.78 13.96 3.02
CA LEU A 249 -17.74 13.41 2.16
C LEU A 249 -17.85 11.87 2.08
N VAL A 250 -18.11 11.20 3.20
CA VAL A 250 -18.34 9.75 3.24
C VAL A 250 -19.56 9.34 2.41
N VAL A 251 -20.65 10.12 2.43
CA VAL A 251 -21.80 9.88 1.54
C VAL A 251 -21.40 10.01 0.07
N GLY A 252 -20.56 11.01 -0.27
CA GLY A 252 -20.00 11.19 -1.61
C GLY A 252 -19.23 9.97 -2.12
N LEU A 253 -18.49 9.28 -1.26
CA LEU A 253 -17.74 8.06 -1.62
C LEU A 253 -18.64 6.93 -2.12
N ARG A 254 -19.93 6.92 -1.74
CA ARG A 254 -20.89 5.89 -2.16
C ARG A 254 -21.38 6.06 -3.59
N VAL A 255 -21.30 7.27 -4.14
CA VAL A 255 -21.81 7.61 -5.48
C VAL A 255 -20.77 7.31 -6.57
N ALA A 256 -19.51 7.17 -6.18
CA ALA A 256 -18.38 6.91 -7.08
C ALA A 256 -17.96 5.44 -7.19
N ALA A 257 -18.66 4.52 -6.50
CA ALA A 257 -18.38 3.08 -6.44
C ALA A 257 -19.52 2.27 -7.07
#